data_AF-A0A091C2L5-F1
#
_entry.id   AF-A0A091C2L5-F1
#
_cell.length_a   1.000
_cell.length_b   1.000
_cell.length_c   1.000
_cell.angle_alpha   90.00
_cell.angle_beta   90.00
_cell.angle_gamma   90.00
#
_symmetry.space_group_name_H-M   'P 1'
#
loop_
_entity.id
_entity.type
_entity.pdbx_description
1 polymer ?
#
loop_
_entity_poly.entity_id
_entity_poly.type
_entity_poly.pdbx_seq_one_letter_code
_entity_poly.pdbx_strand_id
1 'polypeptide(L)'
;MKETMKTKILHFMENSPKKSFAMEDIAQNLGLEQSDDFKALVQTVATMEREQLVVFNKKGKVKLPSKQTLVEGTFHANERGFGFVTIDPEEDDVYIAKENTNYAIDGDLVAIEIIKTTDPAEDRGAEGKIVEIKQRSITQIVGEFQLFSEDEIAKTDLYGVITPKEKSYPGLKFWFQLSVFDQWMEIL
;
A
#
# COMPACT_ATOMS: atom_id res chain seq x y z
N MET A 1 -6.95 29.78 -21.62
CA MET A 1 -7.28 30.27 -20.25
C MET A 1 -6.03 30.91 -19.67
N LYS A 2 -6.15 32.02 -18.93
CA LYS A 2 -5.02 32.54 -18.14
C LYS A 2 -4.73 31.57 -17.01
N GLU A 3 -3.46 31.22 -16.83
CA GLU A 3 -3.00 30.35 -15.76
C GLU A 3 -3.12 31.10 -14.42
N THR A 4 -3.90 30.56 -13.49
CA THR A 4 -4.09 31.14 -12.14
C THR A 4 -3.15 30.46 -11.15
N MET A 5 -2.85 31.11 -10.01
CA MET A 5 -2.05 30.53 -8.92
C MET A 5 -2.56 29.13 -8.52
N LYS A 6 -3.88 29.00 -8.36
CA LYS A 6 -4.56 27.72 -8.11
C LYS A 6 -4.23 26.65 -9.14
N THR A 7 -4.25 26.99 -10.43
CA THR A 7 -3.96 26.04 -11.52
C THR A 7 -2.50 25.61 -11.47
N LYS A 8 -1.57 26.54 -11.17
CA LYS A 8 -0.14 26.25 -11.01
C LYS A 8 0.13 25.31 -9.84
N ILE A 9 -0.52 25.54 -8.70
CA ILE A 9 -0.41 24.68 -7.51
C ILE A 9 -0.88 23.26 -7.84
N LEU A 10 -2.08 23.12 -8.41
CA LEU A 10 -2.61 21.80 -8.79
C LEU A 10 -1.70 21.09 -9.79
N HIS A 11 -1.26 21.81 -10.83
CA HIS A 11 -0.35 21.25 -11.83
C HIS A 11 0.98 20.79 -11.21
N PHE A 12 1.58 21.59 -10.33
CA PHE A 12 2.80 21.21 -9.61
C PHE A 12 2.58 19.94 -8.78
N MET A 13 1.53 19.90 -7.96
CA MET A 13 1.25 18.77 -7.07
C MET A 13 0.89 17.48 -7.84
N GLU A 14 0.11 17.57 -8.92
CA GLU A 14 -0.29 16.42 -9.75
C GLU A 14 0.90 15.80 -10.50
N ASN A 15 1.88 16.61 -10.89
CA ASN A 15 3.06 16.17 -11.66
C ASN A 15 4.30 15.91 -10.79
N SER A 16 4.14 15.91 -9.47
CA SER A 16 5.23 15.66 -8.54
C SER A 16 5.21 14.23 -7.99
N PRO A 17 6.37 13.61 -7.74
CA PRO A 17 6.44 12.27 -7.16
C PRO A 17 6.02 12.25 -5.67
N LYS A 18 6.25 13.34 -4.93
CA LYS A 18 5.82 13.48 -3.53
C LYS A 18 4.30 13.64 -3.43
N LYS A 19 3.70 13.18 -2.33
CA LYS A 19 2.24 13.26 -2.11
C LYS A 19 1.80 14.40 -1.19
N SER A 20 2.73 15.00 -0.45
CA SER A 20 2.49 16.19 0.37
C SER A 20 3.65 17.19 0.28
N PHE A 21 3.36 18.48 0.50
CA PHE A 21 4.31 19.58 0.32
C PHE A 21 4.19 20.61 1.43
N ALA A 22 5.32 21.11 1.94
CA ALA A 22 5.31 22.30 2.79
C ALA A 22 4.93 23.54 1.96
N MET A 23 4.48 24.61 2.62
CA MET A 23 4.15 25.86 1.93
C MET A 23 5.38 26.45 1.22
N GLU A 24 6.55 26.27 1.81
CA GLU A 24 7.85 26.67 1.28
C GLU A 24 8.21 25.88 0.02
N ASP A 25 7.92 24.57 -0.03
CA ASP A 25 8.16 23.74 -1.21
C ASP A 25 7.32 24.24 -2.40
N ILE A 26 6.05 24.58 -2.14
CA ILE A 26 5.14 25.12 -3.16
C ILE A 26 5.63 26.51 -3.60
N ALA A 27 5.99 27.38 -2.67
CA ALA A 27 6.48 28.73 -2.98
C ALA A 27 7.73 28.69 -3.86
N GLN A 28 8.71 27.87 -3.49
CA GLN A 28 9.96 27.71 -4.25
C GLN A 28 9.71 27.16 -5.65
N ASN A 29 8.85 26.14 -5.81
CA ASN A 29 8.60 25.55 -7.11
C ASN A 29 7.85 26.52 -8.06
N LEU A 30 7.00 27.38 -7.50
CA LEU A 30 6.26 28.40 -8.25
C LEU A 30 7.07 29.69 -8.48
N GLY A 31 8.31 29.79 -7.97
CA GLY A 31 9.15 30.98 -8.10
C GLY A 31 8.64 32.18 -7.31
N LEU A 32 7.97 31.93 -6.19
CA LEU A 32 7.37 32.95 -5.31
C LEU A 32 8.40 33.38 -4.26
N GLU A 33 9.22 34.36 -4.61
CA GLU A 33 10.34 34.81 -3.78
C GLU A 33 10.00 36.02 -2.89
N GLN A 34 8.94 36.77 -3.20
CA GLN A 34 8.58 37.99 -2.49
C GLN A 34 7.57 37.72 -1.35
N SER A 35 7.58 38.59 -0.33
CA SER A 35 6.66 38.49 0.81
C SER A 35 5.18 38.57 0.40
N ASP A 36 4.87 39.39 -0.61
CA ASP A 36 3.50 39.55 -1.12
C ASP A 36 3.03 38.29 -1.88
N ASP A 37 3.95 37.62 -2.59
CA ASP A 37 3.68 36.36 -3.27
C ASP A 37 3.35 35.25 -2.26
N PHE A 38 4.11 35.16 -1.16
CA PHE A 38 3.85 34.18 -0.11
C PHE A 38 2.48 34.41 0.55
N LYS A 39 2.11 35.67 0.80
CA LYS A 39 0.78 36.01 1.32
C LYS A 39 -0.34 35.59 0.36
N ALA A 40 -0.15 35.84 -0.94
CA ALA A 40 -1.09 35.42 -1.97
C ALA A 40 -1.19 33.88 -2.06
N LEU A 41 -0.08 33.17 -1.90
CA LEU A 41 -0.04 31.71 -1.86
C LEU A 41 -0.85 31.17 -0.69
N VAL A 42 -0.63 31.67 0.54
CA VAL A 42 -1.37 31.26 1.74
C VAL A 42 -2.88 31.45 1.57
N GLN A 43 -3.30 32.61 1.06
CA GLN A 43 -4.71 32.90 0.79
C GLN A 43 -5.32 31.98 -0.28
N THR A 44 -4.53 31.65 -1.31
CA THR A 44 -4.94 30.75 -2.37
C THR A 44 -5.13 29.33 -1.83
N VAL A 45 -4.16 28.80 -1.08
CA VAL A 45 -4.25 27.46 -0.48
C VAL A 45 -5.39 27.37 0.52
N ALA A 46 -5.59 28.37 1.39
CA ALA A 46 -6.73 28.40 2.31
C ALA A 46 -8.09 28.43 1.58
N THR A 47 -8.14 29.01 0.38
CA THR A 47 -9.34 28.95 -0.46
C THR A 47 -9.51 27.57 -1.09
N MET A 48 -8.43 26.98 -1.60
CA MET A 48 -8.44 25.63 -2.16
C MET A 48 -8.81 24.56 -1.13
N GLU A 49 -8.40 24.72 0.13
CA GLU A 49 -8.78 23.82 1.24
C GLU A 49 -10.29 23.88 1.49
N ARG A 50 -10.86 25.09 1.57
CA ARG A 50 -12.31 25.29 1.70
C ARG A 50 -13.09 24.72 0.51
N GLU A 51 -12.51 24.77 -0.68
CA GLU A 51 -13.06 24.17 -1.90
C GLU A 51 -12.81 22.65 -1.99
N GLN A 52 -12.17 22.03 -0.98
CA GLN A 52 -11.76 20.63 -0.96
C GLN A 52 -10.92 20.21 -2.17
N LEU A 53 -10.09 21.13 -2.69
CA LEU A 53 -9.14 20.86 -3.76
C LEU A 53 -7.75 20.50 -3.24
N VAL A 54 -7.50 20.80 -1.97
CA VAL A 54 -6.34 20.37 -1.17
C VAL A 54 -6.81 20.07 0.25
N VAL A 55 -6.02 19.31 0.99
CA VAL A 55 -6.19 19.06 2.42
C VAL A 55 -4.83 19.18 3.11
N PHE A 56 -4.83 19.46 4.41
CA PHE A 56 -3.61 19.42 5.21
C PHE A 56 -3.46 18.07 5.92
N ASN A 57 -2.24 17.53 5.93
CA ASN A 57 -1.92 16.39 6.79
C ASN A 57 -1.71 16.82 8.24
N LYS A 58 -1.51 15.86 9.16
CA LYS A 58 -1.24 16.15 10.58
C LYS A 58 0.04 16.95 10.83
N LYS A 59 0.97 16.95 9.87
CA LYS A 59 2.24 17.70 9.91
C LYS A 59 2.14 19.10 9.28
N GLY A 60 0.96 19.54 8.86
CA GLY A 60 0.72 20.86 8.25
C GLY A 60 1.17 20.99 6.79
N LYS A 61 1.48 19.88 6.10
CA LYS A 61 1.77 19.87 4.66
C LYS A 61 0.50 19.76 3.83
N VAL A 62 0.49 20.44 2.69
CA VAL A 62 -0.60 20.45 1.72
C VAL A 62 -0.53 19.20 0.85
N LYS A 63 -1.66 18.51 0.67
CA LYS A 63 -1.80 17.39 -0.27
C LYS A 63 -3.08 17.47 -1.09
N LEU A 64 -3.09 16.81 -2.24
CA LEU A 64 -4.31 16.67 -3.02
C LEU A 64 -5.30 15.76 -2.26
N PRO A 65 -6.62 16.04 -2.30
CA PRO A 65 -7.62 15.13 -1.78
C PRO A 65 -7.51 13.82 -2.56
N SER A 66 -7.59 12.71 -1.84
CA SER A 66 -7.68 11.38 -2.44
C SER A 66 -8.95 11.32 -3.31
N LYS A 67 -8.79 11.54 -4.62
CA LYS A 67 -9.75 11.03 -5.60
C LYS A 67 -9.87 9.52 -5.36
N GLN A 68 -11.05 8.94 -5.59
CA GLN A 68 -11.36 7.50 -5.48
C GLN A 68 -10.49 6.66 -6.42
N THR A 69 -9.20 6.65 -6.13
CA THR A 69 -8.14 5.99 -6.84
C THR A 69 -7.51 5.11 -5.78
N LEU A 70 -7.46 3.82 -6.08
CA LEU A 70 -6.74 2.86 -5.25
C LEU A 70 -5.35 3.42 -4.97
N VAL A 71 -4.98 3.43 -3.69
CA VAL A 71 -3.69 3.98 -3.27
C VAL A 71 -2.72 2.84 -3.09
N GLU A 72 -1.52 2.99 -3.62
CA GLU A 72 -0.48 1.97 -3.48
C GLU A 72 0.40 2.25 -2.26
N GLY A 73 0.85 1.19 -1.60
CA GLY A 73 1.75 1.28 -0.46
C GLY A 73 2.30 -0.09 -0.06
N THR A 74 3.24 -0.10 0.89
CA THR A 74 3.82 -1.33 1.42
C THR A 74 2.99 -1.83 2.60
N PHE A 75 2.57 -3.10 2.56
CA PHE A 75 1.85 -3.73 3.65
C PHE A 75 2.81 -4.24 4.73
N HIS A 76 2.52 -3.90 5.98
CA HIS A 76 3.23 -4.34 7.17
C HIS A 76 2.30 -5.21 8.01
N ALA A 77 2.51 -6.51 7.95
CA ALA A 77 1.65 -7.48 8.61
C ALA A 77 2.08 -7.68 10.07
N ASN A 78 1.15 -8.13 10.91
CA ASN A 78 1.48 -8.60 12.26
C ASN A 78 0.99 -10.03 12.51
N GLU A 79 1.47 -10.60 13.62
CA GLU A 79 1.16 -11.97 14.03
C GLU A 79 -0.33 -12.22 14.31
N ARG A 80 -1.13 -11.16 14.54
CA ARG A 80 -2.57 -11.26 14.77
C ARG A 80 -3.36 -11.28 13.44
N GLY A 81 -2.69 -11.10 12.32
CA GLY A 81 -3.24 -11.18 10.97
C GLY A 81 -3.82 -9.87 10.43
N PHE A 82 -3.71 -8.77 11.16
CA PHE A 82 -3.99 -7.44 10.64
C PHE A 82 -2.68 -6.73 10.29
N GLY A 83 -2.76 -5.52 9.73
CA GLY A 83 -1.54 -4.77 9.45
C GLY A 83 -1.80 -3.32 9.10
N PHE A 84 -0.76 -2.69 8.58
CA PHE A 84 -0.75 -1.28 8.23
C PHE A 84 -0.19 -1.11 6.82
N VAL A 85 -0.69 -0.17 6.05
CA VAL A 85 -0.13 0.18 4.74
C VAL A 85 0.49 1.55 4.80
N THR A 86 1.79 1.61 4.54
CA THR A 86 2.53 2.86 4.39
C THR A 86 2.44 3.30 2.94
N ILE A 87 1.69 4.38 2.70
CA ILE A 87 1.57 5.03 1.39
C ILE A 87 2.69 6.05 1.20
N ASP A 88 2.92 6.86 2.22
CA ASP A 88 3.94 7.91 2.27
C ASP A 88 4.60 7.83 3.66
N PRO A 89 5.94 7.69 3.75
CA PRO A 89 6.65 7.62 5.03
C PRO A 89 6.49 8.89 5.88
N GLU A 90 5.98 9.99 5.32
CA GLU A 90 5.68 11.21 6.06
C GLU A 90 4.24 11.27 6.61
N GLU A 91 3.36 10.34 6.26
CA GLU A 91 1.98 10.27 6.75
C GLU A 91 1.80 9.18 7.81
N ASP A 92 0.63 9.15 8.45
CA ASP A 92 0.23 8.01 9.26
C ASP A 92 -0.16 6.84 8.34
N ASP A 93 0.15 5.62 8.79
CA ASP A 93 -0.23 4.42 8.07
C ASP A 93 -1.74 4.19 8.07
N VAL A 94 -2.21 3.49 7.03
CA VAL A 94 -3.61 3.06 6.93
C VAL A 94 -3.77 1.70 7.59
N TYR A 95 -4.65 1.61 8.58
CA TYR A 95 -4.97 0.35 9.24
C TYR A 95 -5.75 -0.58 8.29
N ILE A 96 -5.33 -1.85 8.22
CA ILE A 96 -6.01 -2.90 7.47
C ILE A 96 -6.43 -4.01 8.43
N ALA A 97 -7.74 -4.20 8.60
CA ALA A 97 -8.30 -5.29 9.40
C ALA A 97 -7.95 -6.66 8.80
N LYS A 98 -7.96 -7.72 9.62
CA LYS A 98 -7.55 -9.08 9.24
C LYS A 98 -8.29 -9.61 8.01
N GLU A 99 -9.60 -9.41 7.99
CA GLU A 99 -10.54 -9.75 6.91
C GLU A 99 -10.33 -8.94 5.63
N ASN A 100 -9.61 -7.82 5.70
CA ASN A 100 -9.39 -6.87 4.62
C ASN A 100 -7.97 -6.93 4.06
N THR A 101 -7.14 -7.87 4.52
CA THR A 101 -5.74 -8.03 4.08
C THR A 101 -5.58 -8.63 2.69
N ASN A 102 -6.61 -9.28 2.16
CA ASN A 102 -6.55 -10.01 0.88
C ASN A 102 -5.36 -11.00 0.80
N TYR A 103 -5.01 -11.63 1.93
CA TYR A 103 -3.86 -12.55 2.04
C TYR A 103 -2.52 -11.94 1.63
N ALA A 104 -2.38 -10.62 1.74
CA ALA A 104 -1.09 -9.95 1.66
C ALA A 104 -0.20 -10.41 2.81
N ILE A 105 1.08 -10.56 2.52
CA ILE A 105 2.12 -10.88 3.50
C ILE A 105 2.96 -9.64 3.79
N ASP A 106 3.74 -9.70 4.86
CA ASP A 106 4.61 -8.59 5.24
C ASP A 106 5.55 -8.19 4.08
N GLY A 107 5.62 -6.89 3.81
CA GLY A 107 6.40 -6.29 2.76
C GLY A 107 5.75 -6.29 1.37
N ASP A 108 4.58 -6.90 1.16
CA ASP A 108 3.91 -6.87 -0.14
C ASP A 108 3.62 -5.41 -0.57
N LEU A 109 3.84 -5.11 -1.86
CA LEU A 109 3.32 -3.88 -2.46
C LEU A 109 1.86 -4.11 -2.83
N VAL A 110 0.97 -3.30 -2.28
CA VAL A 110 -0.48 -3.50 -2.38
C VAL A 110 -1.19 -2.24 -2.85
N ALA A 111 -2.31 -2.42 -3.52
CA ALA A 111 -3.27 -1.35 -3.78
C ALA A 111 -4.43 -1.46 -2.80
N ILE A 112 -4.79 -0.34 -2.17
CA ILE A 112 -5.83 -0.26 -1.15
C ILE A 112 -6.95 0.70 -1.50
N GLU A 113 -8.15 0.35 -1.08
CA GLU A 113 -9.31 1.24 -1.01
C GLU A 113 -9.44 1.77 0.42
N ILE A 114 -9.60 3.08 0.58
CA ILE A 114 -9.85 3.70 1.90
C ILE A 114 -11.33 3.57 2.23
N ILE A 115 -11.66 2.80 3.28
CA ILE A 115 -13.03 2.52 3.73
C ILE A 115 -13.50 3.56 4.75
N LYS A 116 -12.58 4.06 5.59
CA LYS A 116 -12.84 5.18 6.49
C LYS A 116 -11.69 6.17 6.45
N THR A 117 -12.04 7.41 6.15
CA THR A 117 -11.11 8.54 6.28
C THR A 117 -11.02 8.96 7.74
N THR A 118 -9.86 9.42 8.18
CA THR A 118 -9.67 10.09 9.48
C THR A 118 -10.74 11.16 9.68
N ASP A 119 -11.58 11.01 10.71
CA ASP A 119 -12.40 12.09 11.23
C ASP A 119 -11.57 12.84 12.27
N PRO A 120 -11.29 14.14 12.15
CA PRO A 120 -10.56 14.89 13.17
C PRO A 120 -11.20 14.83 14.57
N ALA A 121 -12.49 14.50 14.67
CA ALA A 121 -13.21 14.31 15.93
C ALA A 121 -13.03 12.91 16.54
N GLU A 122 -12.68 11.89 15.74
CA GLU A 122 -12.34 10.56 16.22
C GLU A 122 -10.83 10.36 16.14
N ASP A 123 -10.17 10.04 17.25
CA ASP A 123 -8.72 9.76 17.33
C ASP A 123 -8.32 8.44 16.62
N ARG A 124 -9.07 8.05 15.57
CA ARG A 124 -8.88 6.85 14.77
C ARG A 124 -8.27 7.23 13.43
N GLY A 125 -7.11 6.64 13.14
CA GLY A 125 -6.46 6.74 11.84
C GLY A 125 -7.32 6.16 10.71
N ALA A 126 -6.90 6.40 9.47
CA ALA A 126 -7.59 5.88 8.29
C ALA A 126 -7.65 4.34 8.31
N GLU A 127 -8.77 3.80 7.83
CA GLU A 127 -8.99 2.36 7.66
C GLU A 127 -9.15 2.05 6.18
N GLY A 128 -8.52 0.98 5.73
CA GLY A 128 -8.57 0.55 4.33
C GLY A 128 -8.74 -0.96 4.16
N LYS A 129 -8.85 -1.36 2.89
CA LYS A 129 -8.86 -2.75 2.46
C LYS A 129 -7.96 -2.93 1.26
N ILE A 130 -7.18 -4.00 1.27
CA ILE A 130 -6.36 -4.41 0.14
C ILE A 130 -7.28 -4.99 -0.93
N VAL A 131 -7.20 -4.45 -2.14
CA VAL A 131 -7.97 -4.92 -3.30
C VAL A 131 -7.11 -5.70 -4.28
N GLU A 132 -5.80 -5.43 -4.32
CA GLU A 132 -4.85 -6.05 -5.24
C GLU A 132 -3.46 -6.12 -4.61
N ILE A 133 -2.74 -7.21 -4.85
CA ILE A 133 -1.32 -7.34 -4.51
C ILE A 133 -0.52 -7.11 -5.80
N LYS A 134 0.16 -5.96 -5.87
CA LYS A 134 0.90 -5.53 -7.07
C LYS A 134 2.23 -6.25 -7.21
N GLN A 135 2.92 -6.45 -6.09
CA GLN A 135 4.20 -7.16 -6.05
C GLN A 135 4.32 -7.93 -4.75
N ARG A 136 4.64 -9.21 -4.85
CA ARG A 136 4.95 -10.04 -3.67
C ARG A 136 6.34 -9.68 -3.14
N SER A 137 6.46 -9.52 -1.82
CA SER A 137 7.76 -9.38 -1.16
C SER A 137 8.58 -10.66 -1.25
N ILE A 138 7.88 -11.80 -1.27
CA ILE A 138 8.49 -13.12 -1.31
C ILE A 138 8.03 -13.88 -2.53
N THR A 139 9.00 -14.29 -3.33
CA THR A 139 8.81 -15.04 -4.57
C THR A 139 9.46 -16.41 -4.52
N GLN A 140 10.35 -16.66 -3.55
CA GLN A 140 11.06 -17.92 -3.37
C GLN A 140 11.21 -18.25 -1.89
N ILE A 141 11.08 -19.53 -1.57
CA ILE A 141 11.27 -20.06 -0.21
C ILE A 141 12.29 -21.19 -0.29
N VAL A 142 13.31 -21.14 0.58
CA VAL A 142 14.31 -22.19 0.72
C VAL A 142 14.11 -22.87 2.08
N GLY A 143 14.10 -24.19 2.08
CA GLY A 143 13.84 -24.99 3.27
C GLY A 143 14.48 -26.36 3.22
N GLU A 144 14.42 -27.05 4.35
CA GLU A 144 14.79 -28.45 4.45
C GLU A 144 13.62 -29.30 3.95
N PHE A 145 13.90 -30.19 2.99
CA PHE A 145 12.92 -31.14 2.48
C PHE A 145 13.05 -32.47 3.24
N GLN A 146 11.96 -32.90 3.84
CA GLN A 146 11.84 -34.19 4.50
C GLN A 146 10.92 -35.09 3.69
N LEU A 147 11.48 -36.16 3.13
CA LEU A 147 10.76 -37.20 2.39
C LEU A 147 9.94 -38.07 3.36
N PHE A 148 8.71 -38.41 2.98
CA PHE A 148 7.88 -39.36 3.72
C PHE A 148 8.20 -40.81 3.39
N SER A 149 7.87 -41.70 4.33
CA SER A 149 7.98 -43.14 4.12
C SER A 149 6.97 -43.63 3.08
N GLU A 150 7.24 -44.79 2.46
CA GLU A 150 6.33 -45.39 1.48
C GLU A 150 4.91 -45.57 2.02
N ASP A 151 4.77 -45.97 3.29
CA ASP A 151 3.48 -46.11 3.98
C ASP A 151 2.73 -44.78 4.13
N GLU A 152 3.43 -43.67 4.38
CA GLU A 152 2.85 -42.33 4.51
C GLU A 152 2.43 -41.78 3.15
N ILE A 153 3.27 -41.97 2.13
CA ILE A 153 2.96 -41.59 0.75
C ILE A 153 1.71 -42.34 0.29
N ALA A 154 1.65 -43.66 0.50
CA ALA A 154 0.49 -44.47 0.10
C ALA A 154 -0.82 -44.04 0.79
N LYS A 155 -0.74 -43.46 2.00
CA LYS A 155 -1.91 -43.01 2.77
C LYS A 155 -2.33 -41.57 2.46
N THR A 156 -1.38 -40.69 2.18
CA THR A 156 -1.61 -39.24 2.10
C THR A 156 -1.50 -38.71 0.68
N ASP A 157 -0.88 -39.46 -0.23
CA ASP A 157 -0.45 -39.03 -1.57
C ASP A 157 0.50 -37.82 -1.54
N LEU A 158 1.16 -37.59 -0.40
CA LEU A 158 2.16 -36.54 -0.21
C LEU A 158 3.54 -37.19 -0.12
N TYR A 159 4.50 -36.67 -0.87
CA TYR A 159 5.88 -37.18 -0.92
C TYR A 159 6.74 -36.66 0.22
N GLY A 160 6.39 -35.53 0.81
CA GLY A 160 7.17 -34.93 1.87
C GLY A 160 6.73 -33.54 2.23
N VAL A 161 7.48 -32.94 3.15
CA VAL A 161 7.26 -31.59 3.64
C VAL A 161 8.53 -30.76 3.52
N ILE A 162 8.38 -29.52 3.06
CA ILE A 162 9.43 -28.49 3.12
C ILE A 162 9.18 -27.64 4.36
N THR A 163 10.19 -27.59 5.23
CA THR A 163 10.23 -26.68 6.38
C THR A 163 11.10 -25.46 6.01
N PRO A 164 10.54 -24.24 5.94
CA PRO A 164 11.30 -23.04 5.62
C PRO A 164 12.45 -22.82 6.61
N LYS A 165 13.60 -22.39 6.09
CA LYS A 165 14.77 -22.07 6.93
C LYS A 165 14.69 -20.68 7.56
N GLU A 166 13.93 -19.77 6.95
CA GLU A 166 13.78 -18.39 7.41
C GLU A 166 12.78 -18.24 8.56
N LYS A 167 13.11 -17.32 9.48
CA LYS A 167 12.30 -17.02 10.65
C LYS A 167 11.04 -16.23 10.36
N SER A 168 10.90 -15.64 9.17
CA SER A 168 9.76 -14.77 8.82
C SER A 168 8.43 -15.53 8.69
N TYR A 169 8.46 -16.86 8.64
CA TYR A 169 7.28 -17.72 8.49
C TYR A 169 7.31 -18.91 9.46
N PRO A 170 7.34 -18.65 10.78
CA PRO A 170 7.43 -19.72 11.75
C PRO A 170 6.17 -20.59 11.69
N GLY A 171 6.35 -21.88 11.43
CA GLY A 171 5.25 -22.87 11.43
C GLY A 171 4.55 -23.11 10.09
N LEU A 172 4.92 -22.40 9.01
CA LEU A 172 4.46 -22.73 7.66
C LEU A 172 5.12 -24.03 7.19
N LYS A 173 4.30 -24.97 6.71
CA LYS A 173 4.73 -26.24 6.11
C LYS A 173 4.20 -26.31 4.69
N PHE A 174 5.07 -26.62 3.74
CA PHE A 174 4.69 -26.82 2.35
C PHE A 174 4.72 -28.31 2.05
N TRP A 175 3.58 -28.87 1.66
CA TRP A 175 3.45 -30.28 1.33
C TRP A 175 3.67 -30.48 -0.17
N PHE A 176 4.43 -31.51 -0.54
CA PHE A 176 4.74 -31.81 -1.94
C PHE A 176 3.92 -33.02 -2.41
N GLN A 177 3.15 -32.84 -3.47
CA GLN A 177 2.39 -33.89 -4.17
C GLN A 177 2.78 -33.86 -5.65
N LEU A 178 2.97 -35.02 -6.25
CA LEU A 178 3.14 -35.12 -7.70
C LEU A 178 1.77 -35.40 -8.31
N SER A 179 1.24 -34.46 -9.08
CA SER A 179 0.10 -34.73 -9.96
C SER A 179 0.65 -35.14 -11.32
N VAL A 180 0.45 -36.40 -11.70
CA VAL A 180 0.66 -36.82 -13.09
C VAL A 180 -0.51 -36.23 -13.89
N PHE A 181 -0.25 -35.22 -14.71
CA PHE A 181 -1.22 -34.76 -15.70
C PHE A 181 -1.30 -35.82 -16.81
N ASP A 182 -2.30 -36.69 -16.73
CA ASP A 182 -2.65 -37.61 -17.82
C ASP A 182 -3.32 -36.80 -18.95
N GLN A 183 -2.51 -36.10 -19.74
CA GLN A 183 -2.90 -35.56 -21.05
C GLN A 183 -2.37 -36.47 -22.16
N TRP A 184 -2.82 -37.72 -22.20
CA TRP A 184 -2.77 -38.56 -23.40
C TRP A 184 -3.96 -39.52 -23.40
N MET A 185 -5.14 -39.05 -23.81
CA MET A 185 -6.20 -39.89 -24.34
C MET A 185 -6.87 -39.14 -25.50
N GLU A 186 -6.80 -39.76 -26.67
CA GLU A 186 -7.50 -39.48 -27.94
C GLU A 186 -7.01 -38.30 -28.80
N ILE A 187 -5.97 -38.54 -29.63
CA ILE A 187 -6.05 -38.34 -31.09
C ILE A 187 -5.14 -39.39 -31.79
N LEU A 188 -5.79 -40.23 -32.61
CA LEU A 188 -5.34 -41.20 -33.62
C LEU A 188 -5.02 -42.64 -33.17
#